data_AF-A0A1Z8M0Z3-F1
#
_entry.id   AF-A0A1Z8M0Z3-F1
#
_cell.length_a   1.000
_cell.length_b   1.000
_cell.length_c   1.000
_cell.angle_alpha   90.00
_cell.angle_beta   90.00
_cell.angle_gamma   90.00
#
_symmetry.space_group_name_H-M   'P 1'
#
loop_
_entity.id
_entity.type
_entity.pdbx_description
1 polymer ?
#
loop_
_entity_poly.entity_id
_entity_poly.type
_entity_poly.pdbx_seq_one_letter_code
_entity_poly.pdbx_strand_id
1 'polypeptide(L)' 'DSFHNGTEPELSGRRALNATEIIFSIYESSRRRSRIDLPLDIDDNPLVEMVESGALQPE' A
#
# COMPACT_ATOMS: atom_id res chain seq x y z
N ASP A 1 -13.58 20.17 11.59
CA ASP A 1 -14.91 20.10 10.97
C ASP A 1 -15.60 18.76 11.26
N SER A 2 -15.06 17.64 10.78
CA SER A 2 -15.71 16.31 10.91
C SER A 2 -16.13 15.92 12.33
N PHE A 3 -15.31 16.25 13.35
CA PHE A 3 -15.66 16.01 14.75
C PHE A 3 -16.94 16.72 15.18
N HIS A 4 -17.12 17.99 14.78
CA HIS A 4 -18.33 18.75 15.11
C HIS A 4 -19.55 18.27 14.32
N ASN A 5 -19.34 17.79 13.10
CA ASN A 5 -20.41 17.34 12.21
C ASN A 5 -20.73 15.84 12.37
N GLY A 6 -20.02 15.12 13.25
CA GLY A 6 -20.19 13.67 13.42
C GLY A 6 -19.87 12.85 12.17
N THR A 7 -19.09 13.40 11.24
CA THR A 7 -18.73 12.74 9.99
C THR A 7 -17.35 12.08 10.09
N GLU A 8 -17.08 11.14 9.19
CA GLU A 8 -15.75 10.54 9.12
C GLU A 8 -14.71 11.57 8.65
N PRO A 9 -13.57 11.72 9.35
CA PRO A 9 -12.46 12.54 8.87
C PRO A 9 -11.83 12.00 7.59
N GLU A 10 -11.33 12.89 6.74
CA GLU A 10 -10.57 12.53 5.54
C GLU A 10 -9.35 11.65 5.88
N LEU A 11 -8.67 11.95 6.98
CA LEU A 11 -7.52 11.21 7.51
C LEU A 11 -7.91 10.13 8.53
N SER A 12 -9.09 9.53 8.37
CA SER A 12 -9.52 8.39 9.19
C SER A 12 -8.65 7.15 8.92
N GLY A 13 -8.45 6.33 9.95
CA GLY A 13 -7.64 5.11 9.84
C GLY A 13 -8.12 4.16 8.72
N ARG A 14 -9.43 4.03 8.51
CA ARG A 14 -9.99 3.21 7.42
C ARG A 14 -9.59 3.72 6.04
N ARG A 15 -9.66 5.03 5.80
CA ARG A 15 -9.22 5.63 4.53
C ARG A 15 -7.72 5.49 4.33
N ALA A 16 -6.95 5.68 5.39
CA ALA A 16 -5.51 5.49 5.37
C ALA A 16 -5.14 4.05 4.98
N LEU A 17 -5.76 3.04 5.62
CA LEU A 17 -5.51 1.63 5.30
C LEU A 17 -5.85 1.28 3.84
N ASN A 18 -7.00 1.75 3.33
CA ASN A 18 -7.38 1.53 1.93
C ASN A 18 -6.38 2.17 0.95
N ALA A 19 -5.89 3.38 1.25
CA ALA A 19 -4.90 4.05 0.40
C ALA A 19 -3.54 3.34 0.46
N THR A 20 -3.12 2.90 1.65
CA THR A 20 -1.90 2.13 1.84
C THR A 20 -1.94 0.80 1.09
N GLU A 21 -3.06 0.08 1.09
CA GLU A 21 -3.20 -1.18 0.36
C GLU A 21 -2.96 -1.01 -1.15
N ILE A 22 -3.45 0.08 -1.75
CA ILE A 22 -3.20 0.40 -3.16
C ILE A 22 -1.69 0.61 -3.41
N ILE A 23 -1.01 1.35 -2.54
CA ILE A 23 0.44 1.61 -2.66
C ILE A 23 1.23 0.29 -2.59
N PHE A 24 0.93 -0.56 -1.61
CA PHE A 24 1.61 -1.85 -1.46
C PHE A 24 1.32 -2.79 -2.63
N SER A 25 0.13 -2.72 -3.22
CA SER A 25 -0.22 -3.49 -4.41
C SER A 25 0.55 -3.07 -5.66
N ILE A 26 0.93 -1.79 -5.76
CA ILE A 26 1.80 -1.30 -6.84
C ILE A 26 3.21 -1.87 -6.69
N TYR A 27 3.75 -1.90 -5.47
CA TYR A 27 5.03 -2.54 -5.21
C TYR A 27 4.96 -4.04 -5.49
N GLU A 28 3.88 -4.71 -5.08
CA GLU A 28 3.69 -6.14 -5.35
C GLU A 28 3.54 -6.46 -6.83
N SER A 29 2.82 -5.61 -7.57
CA SER A 29 2.71 -5.70 -9.02
C SER A 29 4.08 -5.54 -9.68
N SER A 30 4.92 -4.62 -9.19
CA SER A 30 6.28 -4.42 -9.69
C SER A 30 7.15 -5.65 -9.43
N ARG A 31 7.05 -6.24 -8.23
CA ARG A 31 7.76 -7.47 -7.85
C ARG A 31 7.35 -8.66 -8.71
N ARG A 32 6.05 -8.94 -8.85
CA ARG A 32 5.52 -10.09 -9.60
C ARG A 32 5.46 -9.88 -11.11
N ARG A 33 5.54 -8.62 -11.58
CA ARG A 33 5.27 -8.21 -12.96
C ARG A 33 3.90 -8.70 -13.46
N SER A 34 2.90 -8.65 -12.59
CA SER A 34 1.54 -9.11 -12.84
C SER A 34 0.49 -8.14 -12.31
N ARG A 35 -0.76 -8.30 -12.75
CA ARG A 35 -1.91 -7.68 -12.08
C ARG A 35 -2.04 -8.29 -10.68
N ILE A 36 -2.33 -7.45 -9.69
CA ILE A 36 -2.63 -7.84 -8.33
C ILE A 36 -4.11 -7.57 -8.07
N ASP A 37 -4.82 -8.57 -7.57
CA ASP A 37 -6.21 -8.45 -7.14
C ASP A 37 -6.22 -8.18 -5.62
N LEU A 38 -7.16 -7.35 -5.17
CA LEU A 38 -7.32 -6.95 -3.77
C LEU A 38 -8.40 -7.79 -3.06
N PRO A 39 -8.30 -8.01 -1.73
CA PRO A 39 -7.27 -7.49 -0.82
C PRO A 39 -5.92 -8.18 -0.96
N LEU A 40 -4.85 -7.55 -0.47
CA LEU A 40 -3.53 -8.16 -0.46
C LEU A 40 -3.47 -9.42 0.43
N ASP A 41 -2.80 -10.46 -0.06
CA ASP A 41 -2.58 -11.75 0.62
C ASP A 41 -1.09 -11.99 0.88
N ILE A 42 -0.39 -10.95 1.32
CA ILE A 42 1.03 -10.97 1.66
C ILE A 42 1.24 -10.35 3.03
N ASP A 43 2.21 -10.86 3.77
CA ASP A 43 2.57 -10.36 5.10
C ASP A 43 3.87 -9.52 5.08
N ASP A 44 4.59 -9.52 3.96
CA ASP A 44 5.84 -8.82 3.78
C ASP A 44 5.69 -7.47 3.08
N ASN A 45 6.78 -6.69 3.04
CA ASN A 45 6.81 -5.42 2.32
C ASN A 45 7.55 -5.61 0.98
N PRO A 46 6.85 -5.59 -0.17
CA PRO A 46 7.46 -5.86 -1.47
C PRO A 46 8.54 -4.84 -1.84
N LEU A 47 8.42 -3.58 -1.41
CA LEU A 47 9.44 -2.56 -1.66
C LEU A 47 10.73 -2.89 -0.92
N VAL A 48 10.63 -3.30 0.35
CA VAL A 48 11.80 -3.66 1.17
C VAL A 48 12.49 -4.87 0.55
N GLU A 49 11.75 -5.93 0.21
CA GLU A 49 12.33 -7.12 -0.40
C GLU A 49 13.04 -6.78 -1.73
N MET A 50 12.42 -5.99 -2.62
CA MET A 50 13.04 -5.61 -3.89
C MET A 50 14.32 -4.80 -3.71
N VAL A 51 14.41 -3.96 -2.68
CA VAL A 51 15.65 -3.23 -2.34
C VAL A 51 16.70 -4.19 -1.80
N GLU A 52 16.33 -5.07 -0.88
CA GLU A 52 17.25 -6.04 -0.25
C GLU A 52 17.80 -7.07 -1.25
N SER A 53 16.99 -7.51 -2.22
CA SER A 53 17.42 -8.41 -3.30
C SER A 53 18.18 -7.72 -4.43
N GLY A 54 18.26 -6.39 -4.41
CA GLY A 54 18.91 -5.58 -5.45
C GLY A 54 18.12 -5.49 -6.76
N ALA A 55 16.85 -5.93 -6.76
CA ALA A 55 15.93 -5.78 -7.88
C ALA A 55 15.51 -4.32 -8.11
N LEU A 56 15.55 -3.50 -7.07
CA LEU A 56 15.39 -2.05 -7.12
C LEU A 56 16.63 -1.37 -6.52
N GLN A 57 17.28 -0.50 -7.29
CA GLN A 57 18.48 0.23 -6.85
C GLN A 57 18.22 1.74 -6.95
N PRO A 58 18.66 2.55 -5.96
CA PRO A 58 18.66 4.00 -6.10
C PRO A 58 19.62 4.42 -7.23
N GLU A 59 19.26 5.47 -7.96
CA GLU A 59 20.19 6.16 -8.87
C GLU A 59 21.18 7.06 -8.11
#